data_AF-A0A6A7RXR0-F1
#
_entry.id   AF-A0A6A7RXR0-F1
#
_cell.length_a   1.000
_cell.length_b   1.000
_cell.length_c   1.000
_cell.angle_alpha   90.00
_cell.angle_beta   90.00
_cell.angle_gamma   90.00
#
_symmetry.space_group_name_H-M   'P 1'
#
loop_
_entity.id
_entity.type
_entity.pdbx_description
1 polymer ?
#
loop_
_entity_poly.entity_id
_entity_poly.type
_entity_poly.pdbx_seq_one_letter_code
_entity_poly.pdbx_strand_id
1 'polypeptide(L)'
;MATYAIGDIQGCFDSLQQLLEKCRFNPARDRVWFVGDLVNRGPRSLETLRFVRDLGAAATTVLGNHDLYLLMAAAGFDRRNKGDTLDDILDAPDCEELMGWLRHRPLCHREGPFCLVH
;
A
#
# COMPACT_ATOMS: atom_id res chain seq x y z
N MET A 1 -12.21 -1.25 -19.53
CA MET A 1 -11.30 -1.52 -18.41
C MET A 1 -10.33 -0.36 -18.35
N ALA A 2 -10.47 0.50 -17.34
CA ALA A 2 -9.50 1.55 -17.07
C ALA A 2 -8.40 1.03 -16.12
N THR A 3 -7.19 1.57 -16.24
CA THR A 3 -6.12 1.39 -15.26
C THR A 3 -5.78 2.75 -14.68
N TYR A 4 -5.93 2.90 -13.37
CA TYR A 4 -5.58 4.12 -12.63
C TYR A 4 -4.21 3.94 -11.99
N ALA A 5 -3.33 4.93 -12.09
CA ALA A 5 -2.08 4.97 -11.32
C ALA A 5 -2.23 6.01 -10.19
N ILE A 6 -2.02 5.60 -8.95
CA ILE A 6 -2.15 6.44 -7.76
C ILE A 6 -0.79 6.52 -7.07
N GLY A 7 -0.41 7.76 -6.74
CA GLY A 7 0.82 8.09 -6.02
C GLY A 7 0.80 7.62 -4.57
N ASP A 8 1.76 8.11 -3.79
CA ASP A 8 1.92 7.87 -2.36
C ASP A 8 0.60 8.05 -1.60
N ILE A 9 0.23 7.05 -0.80
CA ILE A 9 -0.98 7.11 0.03
C ILE A 9 -0.62 7.49 1.46
N GLN A 10 0.46 6.91 2.01
CA GLN A 10 1.00 7.23 3.33
C GLN A 10 -0.10 7.25 4.41
N GLY A 11 -0.91 6.18 4.49
CA GLY A 11 -1.98 6.06 5.48
C GLY A 11 -3.15 7.04 5.32
N CYS A 12 -3.26 7.78 4.22
CA CYS A 12 -4.37 8.69 3.93
C CYS A 12 -5.61 7.94 3.38
N PHE A 13 -6.10 6.97 4.14
CA PHE A 13 -7.15 6.04 3.71
C PHE A 13 -8.43 6.74 3.22
N ASP A 14 -8.92 7.75 3.96
CA ASP A 14 -10.16 8.45 3.60
C ASP A 14 -10.03 9.22 2.28
N SER A 15 -8.87 9.83 2.04
CA SER A 15 -8.57 10.51 0.77
C SER A 15 -8.48 9.52 -0.39
N LEU A 16 -7.90 8.34 -0.16
CA LEU A 16 -7.87 7.27 -1.16
C LEU A 16 -9.30 6.82 -1.52
N GLN A 17 -10.16 6.56 -0.52
CA GLN A 17 -11.56 6.16 -0.77
C GLN A 17 -12.30 7.23 -1.58
N GLN A 18 -12.17 8.51 -1.20
CA GLN A 18 -12.79 9.61 -1.93
C GLN A 18 -12.27 9.76 -3.36
N LEU A 19 -10.97 9.52 -3.60
CA LEU A 19 -10.39 9.54 -4.94
C LEU A 19 -10.96 8.40 -5.80
N LEU A 20 -11.00 7.18 -5.27
CA LEU A 20 -11.56 6.02 -5.97
C LEU A 20 -13.05 6.21 -6.29
N GLU A 21 -13.82 6.81 -5.38
CA GLU A 21 -15.22 7.17 -5.62
C GLU A 21 -15.35 8.20 -6.75
N LYS A 22 -14.54 9.26 -6.75
CA LYS A 22 -14.52 10.27 -7.83
C LYS A 22 -14.16 9.66 -9.18
N CYS A 23 -13.23 8.70 -9.20
CA CYS A 23 -12.88 7.94 -10.39
C CYS A 23 -13.97 6.94 -10.82
N ARG A 24 -14.98 6.69 -9.97
CA ARG A 24 -15.99 5.64 -10.10
C ARG A 24 -15.36 4.25 -10.28
N PHE A 25 -14.26 4.02 -9.55
CA PHE A 25 -13.49 2.78 -9.63
C PHE A 25 -14.37 1.58 -9.28
N ASN A 26 -14.35 0.56 -10.15
CA ASN A 26 -15.03 -0.70 -9.92
C ASN A 26 -14.03 -1.86 -9.99
N PRO A 27 -13.69 -2.53 -8.87
CA PRO A 27 -12.69 -3.60 -8.87
C PRO A 27 -13.10 -4.84 -9.68
N ALA A 28 -14.38 -4.98 -10.06
CA ALA A 28 -14.83 -6.04 -10.98
C ALA A 28 -14.56 -5.72 -12.46
N ARG A 29 -14.16 -4.48 -12.81
CA ARG A 29 -14.03 -4.00 -14.20
C ARG A 29 -12.76 -3.21 -14.48
N ASP A 30 -12.18 -2.60 -13.47
CA ASP A 30 -11.04 -1.68 -13.54
C ASP A 30 -9.88 -2.19 -12.70
N ARG A 31 -8.71 -1.61 -12.94
CA ARG A 31 -7.47 -1.90 -12.22
C ARG A 31 -6.89 -0.64 -11.61
N VAL A 32 -6.19 -0.79 -10.50
CA VAL A 32 -5.45 0.29 -9.85
C VAL A 32 -4.00 -0.13 -9.63
N TRP A 33 -3.08 0.78 -9.92
CA TRP A 33 -1.65 0.67 -9.72
C TRP A 33 -1.26 1.63 -8.61
N PHE A 34 -0.68 1.11 -7.54
CA PHE A 34 -0.12 1.90 -6.44
C PHE A 34 1.40 1.94 -6.57
N VAL A 35 1.97 3.14 -6.53
CA VAL A 35 3.43 3.37 -6.62
C VAL A 35 4.20 2.97 -5.36
N GLY A 36 3.54 2.40 -4.35
CA GLY A 36 4.15 2.14 -3.04
C GLY A 36 3.90 3.27 -2.05
N ASP A 37 4.63 3.25 -0.95
CA ASP A 37 4.43 4.13 0.21
C ASP A 37 2.95 4.16 0.62
N LEU A 38 2.42 2.95 0.86
CA LEU A 38 1.04 2.74 1.30
C LEU A 38 0.85 3.21 2.75
N VAL A 39 1.91 3.08 3.55
CA VAL A 39 1.91 3.24 5.00
C VAL A 39 2.81 4.39 5.45
N ASN A 40 2.77 4.65 6.76
CA ASN A 40 3.54 5.67 7.48
C ASN A 40 3.03 7.10 7.25
N ARG A 41 3.33 8.02 8.18
CA ARG A 41 2.86 9.43 8.24
C ARG A 41 1.38 9.62 8.54
N GLY A 42 0.49 9.04 7.75
CA GLY A 42 -0.95 9.20 7.93
C GLY A 42 -1.52 8.32 9.04
N PRO A 43 -2.69 8.69 9.60
CA PRO A 43 -3.23 8.03 10.78
C PRO A 43 -3.86 6.66 10.50
N ARG A 44 -4.12 6.29 9.24
CA ARG A 44 -4.87 5.07 8.86
C ARG A 44 -4.04 4.13 7.98
N SER A 45 -2.79 3.90 8.38
CA SER A 45 -1.85 3.02 7.68
C SER A 45 -2.35 1.57 7.64
N LEU A 46 -2.90 1.06 8.74
CA LEU A 46 -3.42 -0.30 8.83
C LEU A 46 -4.60 -0.53 7.88
N GLU A 47 -5.58 0.37 7.87
CA GLU A 47 -6.73 0.27 6.97
C GLU A 47 -6.34 0.41 5.50
N THR A 48 -5.39 1.30 5.20
CA THR A 48 -4.83 1.40 3.85
C THR A 48 -4.21 0.09 3.40
N LEU A 49 -3.34 -0.51 4.23
CA LEU A 49 -2.65 -1.75 3.88
C LEU A 49 -3.63 -2.91 3.66
N ARG A 50 -4.60 -3.10 4.58
CA ARG A 50 -5.66 -4.12 4.46
C ARG A 50 -6.49 -3.91 3.19
N PHE A 51 -6.93 -2.69 2.94
CA PHE A 51 -7.73 -2.38 1.76
C PHE A 51 -7.00 -2.70 0.45
N VAL A 52 -5.74 -2.26 0.32
CA VAL A 52 -4.95 -2.53 -0.90
C VAL A 52 -4.71 -4.04 -1.08
N ARG A 53 -4.45 -4.78 0.00
CA ARG A 53 -4.37 -6.25 -0.04
C ARG A 53 -5.68 -6.86 -0.54
N ASP A 54 -6.80 -6.43 0.02
CA ASP A 54 -8.12 -7.03 -0.20
C ASP A 54 -8.69 -6.76 -1.61
N LEU A 55 -8.15 -5.75 -2.32
CA LEU A 55 -8.44 -5.53 -3.75
C LEU A 55 -7.97 -6.68 -4.65
N GLY A 56 -7.07 -7.55 -4.17
CA GLY A 56 -6.63 -8.74 -4.87
C GLY A 56 -6.11 -8.45 -6.28
N ALA A 57 -6.64 -9.14 -7.29
CA ALA A 57 -6.21 -8.99 -8.69
C ALA A 57 -6.53 -7.62 -9.31
N ALA A 58 -7.43 -6.84 -8.69
CA ALA A 58 -7.74 -5.48 -9.15
C ALA A 58 -6.63 -4.48 -8.79
N ALA A 59 -5.75 -4.81 -7.85
CA ALA A 59 -4.64 -3.95 -7.44
C ALA A 59 -3.29 -4.53 -7.86
N THR A 60 -2.44 -3.67 -8.42
CA THR A 60 -1.00 -3.91 -8.55
C THR A 60 -0.28 -2.87 -7.71
N THR A 61 0.70 -3.27 -6.92
CA THR A 61 1.46 -2.35 -6.07
C THR A 61 2.93 -2.72 -6.14
N VAL A 62 3.78 -1.71 -6.23
CA VAL A 62 5.22 -1.86 -6.03
C VAL A 62 5.59 -1.42 -4.61
N LEU A 63 6.72 -1.90 -4.10
CA LEU A 63 7.24 -1.49 -2.80
C LEU A 63 7.87 -0.10 -2.85
N GLY A 64 7.43 0.80 -1.97
CA GLY A 64 8.10 2.07 -1.68
C GLY A 64 9.06 1.99 -0.50
N ASN A 65 9.77 3.08 -0.22
CA ASN A 65 10.74 3.11 0.89
C ASN A 65 10.07 3.00 2.27
N HIS A 66 8.88 3.55 2.46
CA HIS A 66 8.15 3.44 3.74
C HIS A 66 7.57 2.04 3.94
N ASP A 67 7.24 1.33 2.87
CA ASP A 67 6.82 -0.07 2.93
C ASP A 67 8.01 -0.98 3.34
N LEU A 68 9.19 -0.75 2.75
CA LEU A 68 10.42 -1.45 3.12
C LEU A 68 10.82 -1.15 4.58
N TYR A 69 10.63 0.09 5.03
CA TYR A 69 10.86 0.49 6.41
C TYR A 69 9.95 -0.26 7.38
N LEU A 70 8.65 -0.42 7.05
CA LEU A 70 7.72 -1.23 7.84
C LEU A 70 8.16 -2.71 7.91
N LEU A 71 8.59 -3.31 6.79
CA LEU A 71 9.10 -4.69 6.77
C LEU A 71 10.33 -4.86 7.66
N MET A 72 11.23 -3.89 7.65
CA MET A 72 12.42 -3.87 8.52
C MET A 72 12.03 -3.75 10.00
N ALA A 73 11.09 -2.86 10.33
CA ALA A 73 10.60 -2.69 11.70
C ALA A 73 9.92 -3.97 12.22
N ALA A 74 9.07 -4.61 11.41
CA ALA A 74 8.43 -5.88 11.74
C ALA A 74 9.43 -7.04 11.94
N ALA A 75 10.59 -6.98 11.28
CA ALA A 75 11.67 -7.93 11.47
C ALA A 75 12.55 -7.66 12.71
N GLY A 76 12.22 -6.64 13.52
CA GLY A 76 12.94 -6.28 14.75
C GLY A 76 14.13 -5.34 14.56
N PHE A 77 14.35 -4.81 13.36
CA PHE A 77 15.44 -3.86 13.07
C PHE A 77 14.97 -2.40 13.24
N ASP A 78 14.45 -2.13 14.43
CA ASP A 78 13.68 -0.92 14.71
C ASP A 78 14.56 0.35 14.78
N ARG A 79 14.14 1.37 14.02
CA ARG A 79 14.68 2.74 14.08
C ARG A 79 13.53 3.74 14.11
N ARG A 80 12.59 3.59 15.06
CA ARG A 80 11.43 4.49 15.21
C ARG A 80 11.85 5.94 15.15
N ASN A 81 11.22 6.68 14.25
CA ASN A 81 11.33 8.11 14.19
C ASN A 81 10.08 8.74 14.80
N LYS A 82 10.24 9.96 15.31
CA LYS A 82 9.11 10.75 15.80
C LYS A 82 8.11 10.96 14.64
N GLY A 83 6.86 10.52 14.83
CA GLY A 83 5.78 10.68 13.85
C GLY A 83 5.58 9.48 12.91
N ASP A 84 6.20 8.33 13.18
CA ASP A 84 5.81 7.09 12.53
C ASP A 84 4.42 6.62 13.00
N THR A 85 3.63 6.03 12.10
CA THR A 85 2.25 5.56 12.36
C THR A 85 2.10 4.08 12.07
N LEU A 86 3.10 3.29 12.49
CA LEU A 86 3.22 1.87 12.17
C LEU A 86 2.76 0.95 13.30
N ASP A 87 2.64 1.46 14.53
CA ASP A 87 2.32 0.68 15.72
C ASP A 87 1.01 -0.11 15.54
N ASP A 88 -0.04 0.52 14.99
CA ASP A 88 -1.31 -0.15 14.71
C ASP A 88 -1.15 -1.38 13.79
N ILE A 89 -0.19 -1.37 12.87
CA ILE A 89 0.10 -2.52 12.00
C ILE A 89 0.91 -3.57 12.75
N LEU A 90 1.93 -3.15 13.49
CA LEU A 90 2.84 -4.06 14.19
C LEU A 90 2.12 -4.81 15.33
N ASP A 91 1.17 -4.16 15.99
CA ASP A 91 0.36 -4.73 17.08
C ASP A 91 -0.90 -5.46 16.57
N ALA A 92 -1.17 -5.42 15.25
CA ALA A 92 -2.35 -6.05 14.68
C ALA A 92 -2.28 -7.59 14.77
N PRO A 93 -3.41 -8.28 15.05
CA PRO A 93 -3.43 -9.74 15.11
C PRO A 93 -3.10 -10.42 13.76
N ASP A 94 -3.31 -9.73 12.64
CA ASP A 94 -2.99 -10.16 11.28
C ASP A 94 -1.65 -9.57 10.76
N CYS A 95 -0.80 -9.02 11.64
CA CYS A 95 0.50 -8.43 11.27
C CYS A 95 1.35 -9.39 10.43
N GLU A 96 1.49 -10.66 10.84
CA GLU A 96 2.27 -11.65 10.11
C GLU A 96 1.73 -11.88 8.69
N GLU A 97 0.40 -11.92 8.53
CA GLU A 97 -0.24 -12.06 7.22
C GLU A 97 0.02 -10.83 6.34
N LEU A 98 -0.13 -9.63 6.90
CA LEU A 98 0.10 -8.37 6.20
C LEU A 98 1.56 -8.23 5.76
N MET A 99 2.51 -8.55 6.63
CA MET A 99 3.94 -8.53 6.31
C MET A 99 4.27 -9.60 5.27
N GLY A 100 3.67 -10.79 5.41
CA GLY A 100 3.74 -11.88 4.44
C GLY A 100 3.27 -11.44 3.05
N TRP A 101 2.16 -10.72 2.95
CA TRP A 101 1.68 -10.18 1.67
C TRP A 101 2.59 -9.08 1.13
N LEU A 102 2.98 -8.13 1.99
CA LEU A 102 3.74 -6.93 1.61
C LEU A 102 5.13 -7.30 1.06
N ARG A 103 5.87 -8.18 1.73
CA ARG A 103 7.22 -8.60 1.30
C ARG A 103 7.26 -9.31 -0.06
N HIS A 104 6.12 -9.75 -0.58
CA HIS A 104 6.01 -10.39 -1.90
C HIS A 104 5.54 -9.41 -2.99
N ARG A 105 5.34 -8.13 -2.68
CA ARG A 105 5.10 -7.10 -3.69
C ARG A 105 6.41 -6.85 -4.48
N PRO A 106 6.36 -6.65 -5.80
CA PRO A 106 7.54 -6.38 -6.61
C PRO A 106 8.12 -4.98 -6.33
N LEU A 107 9.39 -4.74 -6.70
CA LEU A 107 9.99 -3.40 -6.73
C LEU A 107 9.67 -2.64 -8.03
N CYS A 108 9.33 -3.37 -9.10
CA CYS A 108 9.05 -2.80 -10.41
C CYS A 108 7.98 -3.65 -11.09
N HIS A 109 7.01 -3.00 -11.72
CA HIS A 109 5.98 -3.62 -12.54
C HIS A 109 6.00 -3.02 -13.94
N ARG A 110 5.99 -3.87 -14.97
CA ARG A 110 5.95 -3.44 -16.36
C ARG A 110 4.78 -4.09 -17.08
N GLU A 111 4.01 -3.29 -17.78
CA GLU A 111 2.90 -3.76 -18.63
C GLU A 111 2.90 -2.95 -19.93
N GLY A 112 3.21 -3.62 -21.05
CA GLY A 112 3.33 -2.98 -22.36
C GLY A 112 4.38 -1.84 -22.36
N PRO A 113 4.01 -0.60 -22.76
CA PRO A 113 4.92 0.54 -22.78
C PRO A 113 5.11 1.21 -21.41
N PHE A 114 4.35 0.79 -20.38
CA PHE A 114 4.36 1.45 -19.08
C PHE A 114 5.25 0.70 -18.08
N CYS A 115 5.91 1.46 -17.21
CA CYS A 115 6.71 0.97 -16.10
C CYS A 115 6.27 1.71 -14.83
N LEU A 116 6.00 0.94 -13.77
CA LEU A 116 5.68 1.42 -12.44
C LEU A 116 6.84 1.05 -11.52
N VAL A 117 7.42 2.07 -10.90
CA VAL A 117 8.43 1.99 -9.85
C VAL A 117 8.09 3.10 -8.86
N HIS A 118 8.47 2.93 -7.61
CA HIS A 118 8.40 4.00 -6.63
C HIS A 118 9.38 5.12 -7.00
#